data_AF-A0A4Q2URY4-F1
#
_entry.id   AF-A0A4Q2URY4-F1
#
_cell.length_a   1.000
_cell.length_b   1.000
_cell.length_c   1.000
_cell.angle_alpha   90.00
_cell.angle_beta   90.00
_cell.angle_gamma   90.00
#
_symmetry.space_group_name_H-M   'P 1'
#
loop_
_entity.id
_entity.type
_entity.pdbx_description
1 polymer ?
#
loop_
_entity_poly.entity_id
_entity_poly.type
_entity_poly.pdbx_seq_one_letter_code
_entity_poly.pdbx_strand_id
1 'polypeptide(L)'
;MFRTLPEYLKKSGYRNPTDSYNCNWQFLNGSKENVFESLVANPVAAREFNDAMESHSKYNLTPWPEIYPTSTLFANYKLDRPLVVDVGGSKGHDLIKFHIRHPGTPAGSLVLQDLPGILSELDIPDIISVQPHDFLAPQPVRGARAYFMHNILHDWEDNKASQILRHIADAMEPGYSKLLIHESIINSIKPLARVTTSDITMMACLGAKERTENEWRQL
;
A
#
# COMPACT_ATOMS: atom_id res chain seq x y z
N MET A 1 -14.74 -1.89 15.35
CA MET A 1 -13.77 -0.80 15.54
C MET A 1 -14.30 0.42 16.29
N PHE A 2 -15.33 1.14 15.84
CA PHE A 2 -15.64 2.48 16.38
C PHE A 2 -16.37 2.55 17.74
N ARG A 3 -16.93 1.44 18.22
CA ARG A 3 -17.71 1.42 19.48
C ARG A 3 -16.92 1.92 20.68
N THR A 4 -15.62 1.63 20.73
CA THR A 4 -14.73 1.97 21.85
C THR A 4 -13.94 3.26 21.63
N LEU A 5 -13.97 3.82 20.41
CA LEU A 5 -13.14 4.96 20.04
C LEU A 5 -13.37 6.20 20.93
N PRO A 6 -14.61 6.59 21.28
CA PRO A 6 -14.82 7.72 22.19
C PRO A 6 -14.18 7.53 23.57
N GLU A 7 -14.22 6.30 24.11
CA GLU A 7 -13.62 6.00 25.41
C GLU A 7 -12.09 5.97 25.34
N TYR A 8 -11.53 5.38 24.27
CA TYR A 8 -10.10 5.39 24.00
C TYR A 8 -9.57 6.84 23.92
N LEU A 9 -10.20 7.69 23.13
CA LEU A 9 -9.78 9.09 22.97
C LEU A 9 -9.89 9.87 24.28
N LYS A 10 -10.95 9.64 25.08
CA LYS A 10 -11.05 10.23 26.42
C LYS A 10 -9.87 9.84 27.32
N LYS A 11 -9.44 8.56 27.28
CA LYS A 11 -8.29 8.07 28.06
C LYS A 11 -6.94 8.58 27.53
N SER A 12 -6.81 8.79 26.21
CA SER A 12 -5.57 9.32 25.61
C SER A 12 -5.40 10.83 25.76
N GLY A 13 -6.41 11.52 26.30
CA GLY A 13 -6.44 12.98 26.39
C GLY A 13 -6.77 13.65 25.06
N TYR A 14 -7.61 12.99 24.24
CA TYR A 14 -8.03 13.43 22.90
C TYR A 14 -6.86 13.67 21.94
N ARG A 15 -5.78 12.91 22.11
CA ARG A 15 -4.64 12.90 21.19
C ARG A 15 -4.80 11.77 20.19
N ASN A 16 -4.44 12.04 18.94
CA ASN A 16 -4.38 11.02 17.91
C ASN A 16 -3.30 9.98 18.26
N PRO A 17 -3.58 8.68 18.10
CA PRO A 17 -2.54 7.65 18.17
C PRO A 17 -1.48 7.87 17.09
N THR A 18 -0.25 7.47 17.40
CA THR A 18 0.91 7.54 16.49
C THR A 18 1.73 6.25 16.52
N ASP A 19 1.17 5.19 17.09
CA ASP A 19 1.79 3.88 17.25
C ASP A 19 0.75 2.81 16.94
N SER A 20 1.02 1.98 15.94
CA SER A 20 0.16 0.87 15.50
C SER A 20 -0.05 -0.20 16.58
N TYR A 21 0.80 -0.24 17.60
CA TYR A 21 0.70 -1.13 18.76
C TYR A 21 -0.04 -0.48 19.95
N ASN A 22 -0.42 0.79 19.84
CA ASN A 22 -1.12 1.52 20.89
C ASN A 22 -2.18 2.49 20.33
N CYS A 23 -3.20 1.92 19.69
CA CYS A 23 -4.36 2.63 19.17
C CYS A 23 -5.67 2.02 19.67
N ASN A 24 -6.81 2.48 19.14
CA ASN A 24 -8.11 1.96 19.55
C ASN A 24 -8.30 0.47 19.18
N TRP A 25 -7.53 -0.08 18.23
CA TRP A 25 -7.52 -1.51 17.94
C TRP A 25 -7.18 -2.36 19.17
N GLN A 26 -6.06 -2.06 19.84
CA GLN A 26 -5.65 -2.79 21.05
C GLN A 26 -6.64 -2.56 22.19
N PHE A 27 -7.14 -1.33 22.32
CA PHE A 27 -8.14 -1.00 23.34
C PHE A 27 -9.45 -1.78 23.16
N LEU A 28 -9.89 -1.98 21.91
CA LEU A 28 -11.08 -2.76 21.58
C LEU A 28 -10.88 -4.26 21.84
N ASN A 29 -9.75 -4.81 21.39
CA ASN A 29 -9.54 -6.26 21.36
C ASN A 29 -8.90 -6.80 22.65
N GLY A 30 -8.32 -5.94 23.49
CA GLY A 30 -7.54 -6.36 24.66
C GLY A 30 -6.25 -7.14 24.29
N SER A 31 -5.82 -7.05 23.03
CA SER A 31 -4.61 -7.71 22.50
C SER A 31 -3.45 -6.71 22.39
N LYS A 32 -2.22 -7.23 22.36
CA LYS A 32 -1.01 -6.45 22.04
C LYS A 32 -0.69 -6.44 20.53
N GLU A 33 -1.34 -7.31 19.77
CA GLU A 33 -1.11 -7.43 18.33
C GLU A 33 -1.65 -6.18 17.60
N ASN A 34 -0.98 -5.79 16.53
CA ASN A 34 -1.54 -4.84 15.56
C ASN A 34 -2.53 -5.53 14.60
N VAL A 35 -3.16 -4.76 13.72
CA VAL A 35 -4.14 -5.28 12.75
C VAL A 35 -3.52 -6.36 11.86
N PHE A 36 -2.36 -6.11 11.27
CA PHE A 36 -1.73 -7.03 10.31
C PHE A 36 -1.22 -8.31 10.97
N GLU A 37 -0.67 -8.23 12.18
CA GLU A 37 -0.31 -9.41 12.98
C GLU A 37 -1.55 -10.26 13.29
N SER A 38 -2.66 -9.62 13.63
CA SER A 38 -3.94 -10.30 13.86
C SER A 38 -4.49 -10.95 12.58
N LEU A 39 -4.29 -10.35 11.41
CA LEU A 39 -4.66 -10.94 10.13
C LEU A 39 -3.78 -12.16 9.81
N VAL A 40 -2.46 -12.05 9.99
CA VAL A 40 -1.53 -13.19 9.78
C VAL A 40 -1.88 -14.37 10.69
N ALA A 41 -2.27 -14.11 11.94
CA ALA A 41 -2.69 -15.15 12.87
C ALA A 41 -4.03 -15.82 12.51
N ASN A 42 -4.85 -15.21 11.65
CA ASN A 42 -6.17 -15.70 11.26
C ASN A 42 -6.34 -15.73 9.73
N PRO A 43 -6.07 -16.88 9.08
CA PRO A 43 -6.14 -17.01 7.63
C PRO A 43 -7.50 -16.68 7.01
N VAL A 44 -8.61 -16.87 7.76
CA VAL A 44 -9.95 -16.49 7.27
C VAL A 44 -10.08 -14.98 7.23
N ALA A 45 -9.70 -14.28 8.31
CA ALA A 45 -9.73 -12.83 8.36
C ALA A 45 -8.79 -12.19 7.33
N ALA A 46 -7.60 -12.76 7.12
CA ALA A 46 -6.68 -12.31 6.07
C ALA A 46 -7.30 -12.43 4.67
N ARG A 47 -7.96 -13.55 4.37
CA ARG A 47 -8.65 -13.75 3.09
C ARG A 47 -9.78 -12.72 2.89
N GLU A 48 -10.63 -12.55 3.89
CA GLU A 48 -11.73 -11.57 3.84
C GLU A 48 -11.24 -10.13 3.71
N PHE A 49 -10.16 -9.78 4.41
CA PHE A 49 -9.51 -8.47 4.29
C PHE A 49 -9.00 -8.25 2.85
N ASN A 50 -8.29 -9.23 2.28
CA ASN A 50 -7.78 -9.15 0.92
C ASN A 50 -8.91 -9.06 -0.13
N ASP A 51 -9.99 -9.82 0.04
CA ASP A 51 -11.17 -9.74 -0.84
C ASP A 51 -11.82 -8.35 -0.78
N ALA A 52 -11.92 -7.75 0.41
CA ALA A 52 -12.43 -6.40 0.58
C ALA A 52 -11.52 -5.35 -0.09
N MET A 53 -10.20 -5.48 0.06
CA MET A 53 -9.23 -4.58 -0.58
C MET A 53 -9.25 -4.70 -2.11
N GLU A 54 -9.33 -5.93 -2.64
CA GLU A 54 -9.48 -6.18 -4.07
C GLU A 54 -10.75 -5.54 -4.61
N SER A 55 -11.89 -5.75 -3.94
CA SER A 55 -13.17 -5.15 -4.33
C SER A 55 -13.09 -3.62 -4.33
N HIS A 56 -12.44 -3.03 -3.31
CA HIS A 56 -12.23 -1.58 -3.27
C HIS A 56 -11.42 -1.07 -4.46
N SER A 57 -10.27 -1.68 -4.74
CA SER A 57 -9.41 -1.26 -5.85
C SER A 57 -10.02 -1.53 -7.22
N LYS A 58 -10.77 -2.62 -7.38
CA LYS A 58 -11.35 -3.02 -8.67
C LYS A 58 -12.55 -2.18 -9.05
N TYR A 59 -13.40 -1.81 -8.09
CA TYR A 59 -14.70 -1.19 -8.37
C TYR A 59 -14.82 0.27 -7.92
N ASN A 60 -14.05 0.71 -6.91
CA ASN A 60 -14.20 2.04 -6.33
C ASN A 60 -13.11 3.04 -6.74
N LEU A 61 -12.15 2.61 -7.54
CA LEU A 61 -11.04 3.43 -8.02
C LEU A 61 -10.84 3.25 -9.53
N THR A 62 -10.59 4.36 -10.21
CA THR A 62 -10.17 4.34 -11.61
C THR A 62 -8.84 3.59 -11.72
N PRO A 63 -8.69 2.64 -12.66
CA PRO A 63 -7.42 1.95 -12.89
C PRO A 63 -6.25 2.93 -13.04
N TRP A 64 -5.15 2.69 -12.31
CA TRP A 64 -3.98 3.57 -12.36
C TRP A 64 -3.40 3.78 -13.78
N PRO A 65 -3.50 2.84 -14.76
CA PRO A 65 -3.04 3.09 -16.13
C PRO A 65 -3.91 4.08 -16.91
N GLU A 66 -5.10 4.42 -16.41
CA GLU A 66 -5.98 5.46 -16.96
C GLU A 66 -5.71 6.83 -16.33
N ILE A 67 -5.16 6.87 -15.11
CA ILE A 67 -4.81 8.11 -14.39
C ILE A 67 -3.40 8.56 -14.76
N TYR A 68 -2.43 7.63 -14.70
CA TYR A 68 -1.03 7.88 -15.00
C TYR A 68 -0.71 7.51 -16.45
N PRO A 69 0.06 8.31 -17.20
CA PRO A 69 0.47 7.99 -18.57
C PRO A 69 1.55 6.89 -18.57
N THR A 70 1.11 5.67 -18.33
CA THR A 70 1.94 4.46 -18.13
C THR A 70 2.82 4.10 -19.33
N SER A 71 2.45 4.51 -20.54
CA SER A 71 3.29 4.38 -21.73
C SER A 71 4.66 5.07 -21.58
N THR A 72 4.74 6.12 -20.76
CA THR A 72 6.01 6.83 -20.48
C THR A 72 7.01 6.00 -19.69
N LEU A 73 6.59 4.92 -19.03
CA LEU A 73 7.49 4.02 -18.32
C LEU A 73 8.40 3.26 -19.31
N PHE A 74 7.92 2.96 -20.52
CA PHE A 74 8.71 2.27 -21.55
C PHE A 74 9.82 3.13 -22.15
N ALA A 75 9.76 4.47 -22.00
CA ALA A 75 10.80 5.35 -22.51
C ALA A 75 12.14 5.07 -21.79
N ASN A 76 13.15 4.71 -22.58
CA ASN A 76 14.49 4.29 -22.12
C ASN A 76 14.48 3.11 -21.13
N TYR A 77 13.41 2.30 -21.12
CA TYR A 77 13.34 1.11 -20.27
C TYR A 77 14.49 0.13 -20.63
N LYS A 78 15.14 -0.40 -19.60
CA LYS A 78 16.29 -1.31 -19.73
C LYS A 78 15.76 -2.73 -19.50
N LEU A 79 15.93 -3.61 -20.49
CA LEU A 79 15.33 -4.96 -20.47
C LEU A 79 15.98 -5.92 -19.46
N ASP A 80 17.11 -5.53 -18.86
CA ASP A 80 17.88 -6.33 -17.89
C ASP A 80 17.31 -6.26 -16.45
N ARG A 81 16.23 -5.52 -16.23
CA ARG A 81 15.65 -5.25 -14.91
C ARG A 81 14.14 -5.02 -15.00
N PRO A 82 13.39 -5.08 -13.90
CA PRO A 82 11.94 -4.91 -13.93
C PRO A 82 11.47 -3.53 -14.41
N LEU A 83 10.38 -3.53 -15.16
CA LEU A 83 9.64 -2.34 -15.57
C LEU A 83 8.80 -1.78 -14.41
N VAL A 84 8.04 -2.65 -13.73
CA VAL A 84 7.21 -2.27 -12.58
C VAL A 84 7.39 -3.30 -11.47
N VAL A 85 7.72 -2.81 -10.28
CA VAL A 85 7.63 -3.56 -9.03
C VAL A 85 6.43 -3.04 -8.27
N ASP A 86 5.43 -3.90 -8.07
CA ASP A 86 4.24 -3.61 -7.27
C ASP A 86 4.48 -4.05 -5.82
N VAL A 87 4.72 -3.07 -4.95
CA VAL A 87 5.18 -3.27 -3.57
C VAL A 87 3.97 -3.32 -2.63
N GLY A 88 3.71 -4.49 -2.04
CA GLY A 88 2.47 -4.74 -1.29
C GLY A 88 1.26 -4.92 -2.22
N GLY A 89 1.48 -5.50 -3.40
CA GLY A 89 0.46 -5.56 -4.46
C GLY A 89 -0.67 -6.57 -4.21
N SER A 90 -0.66 -7.28 -3.08
CA SER A 90 -1.67 -8.28 -2.71
C SER A 90 -1.89 -9.30 -3.83
N LYS A 91 -3.10 -9.37 -4.39
CA LYS A 91 -3.45 -10.26 -5.51
C LYS A 91 -2.97 -9.80 -6.89
N GLY A 92 -2.15 -8.75 -6.98
CA GLY A 92 -1.54 -8.26 -8.23
C GLY A 92 -2.50 -7.62 -9.22
N HIS A 93 -3.67 -7.18 -8.76
CA HIS A 93 -4.72 -6.63 -9.61
C HIS A 93 -4.27 -5.38 -10.40
N ASP A 94 -3.35 -4.57 -9.87
CA ASP A 94 -2.84 -3.40 -10.56
C ASP A 94 -1.84 -3.74 -11.67
N LEU A 95 -1.02 -4.78 -11.48
CA LEU A 95 -0.19 -5.33 -12.54
C LEU A 95 -1.01 -6.01 -13.62
N ILE A 96 -2.11 -6.68 -13.27
CA ILE A 96 -3.06 -7.23 -14.25
C ILE A 96 -3.65 -6.10 -15.11
N LYS A 97 -4.15 -5.02 -14.48
CA LYS A 97 -4.66 -3.84 -15.20
C LYS A 97 -3.59 -3.22 -16.11
N PHE A 98 -2.34 -3.13 -15.64
CA PHE A 98 -1.21 -2.65 -16.43
C PHE A 98 -0.95 -3.56 -17.64
N HIS A 99 -0.92 -4.88 -17.45
CA HIS A 99 -0.68 -5.84 -18.52
C HIS A 99 -1.79 -5.82 -19.58
N ILE A 100 -3.06 -5.72 -19.17
CA ILE A 100 -4.20 -5.54 -20.10
C ILE A 100 -4.01 -4.27 -20.93
N ARG A 101 -3.54 -3.18 -20.33
CA ARG A 101 -3.30 -1.91 -21.02
C ARG A 101 -2.09 -1.96 -21.97
N HIS A 102 -1.11 -2.80 -21.66
CA HIS A 102 0.17 -2.94 -22.36
C HIS A 102 0.49 -4.43 -22.63
N PRO A 103 -0.24 -5.11 -23.54
CA PRO A 103 -0.10 -6.55 -23.75
C PRO A 103 1.28 -6.97 -24.29
N GLY A 104 2.03 -6.04 -24.91
CA GLY A 104 3.40 -6.26 -25.38
C GLY A 104 4.50 -6.12 -24.30
N THR A 105 4.12 -6.10 -23.02
CA THR A 105 5.07 -5.99 -21.91
C THR A 105 6.00 -7.21 -21.87
N PRO A 106 7.33 -7.04 -21.80
CA PRO A 106 8.27 -8.16 -21.78
C PRO A 106 8.06 -9.11 -20.59
N ALA A 107 8.29 -10.40 -20.79
CA ALA A 107 8.20 -11.38 -19.70
C ALA A 107 9.20 -11.10 -18.58
N GLY A 108 8.76 -11.30 -17.33
CA GLY A 108 9.58 -11.03 -16.15
C GLY A 108 9.80 -9.54 -15.83
N SER A 109 9.21 -8.62 -16.61
CA SER A 109 9.34 -7.18 -16.35
C SER A 109 8.36 -6.64 -15.32
N LEU A 110 7.36 -7.44 -14.92
CA LEU A 110 6.41 -7.11 -13.87
C LEU A 110 6.71 -7.99 -12.67
N VAL A 111 6.92 -7.38 -11.50
CA VAL A 111 7.23 -8.07 -10.26
C VAL A 111 6.17 -7.71 -9.21
N LEU A 112 5.48 -8.71 -8.69
CA LEU A 112 4.55 -8.59 -7.59
C LEU A 112 5.26 -8.94 -6.27
N GLN A 113 5.19 -8.04 -5.30
CA GLN A 113 5.74 -8.24 -3.95
C GLN A 113 4.65 -8.18 -2.89
N ASP A 114 4.66 -9.16 -2.00
CA ASP A 114 3.86 -9.16 -0.77
C ASP A 114 4.45 -10.19 0.22
N LEU A 115 3.86 -10.34 1.40
CA LEU A 115 4.24 -11.34 2.38
C LEU A 115 3.97 -12.77 1.87
N PRO A 116 4.80 -13.77 2.24
CA PRO A 116 4.65 -15.15 1.73
C PRO A 116 3.26 -15.75 1.88
N GLY A 117 2.56 -15.47 2.99
CA GLY A 117 1.21 -15.99 3.25
C GLY A 117 0.12 -15.36 2.38
N ILE A 118 0.36 -14.17 1.82
CA ILE A 118 -0.57 -13.50 0.89
C ILE A 118 -0.40 -14.07 -0.53
N LEU A 119 0.82 -14.48 -0.87
CA LEU A 119 1.19 -14.95 -2.20
C LEU A 119 0.89 -16.44 -2.45
N SER A 120 0.37 -17.19 -1.47
CA SER A 120 0.25 -18.65 -1.57
C SER A 120 -0.90 -19.15 -2.47
N GLU A 121 -1.92 -18.33 -2.71
CA GLU A 121 -3.12 -18.69 -3.50
C GLU A 121 -3.42 -17.60 -4.56
N LEU A 122 -2.47 -17.33 -5.44
CA LEU A 122 -2.61 -16.34 -6.51
C LEU A 122 -3.11 -16.97 -7.81
N ASP A 123 -4.12 -16.33 -8.42
CA ASP A 123 -4.54 -16.54 -9.80
C ASP A 123 -4.11 -15.32 -10.62
N ILE A 124 -2.86 -15.32 -11.07
CA ILE A 124 -2.27 -14.20 -11.84
C ILE A 124 -1.59 -14.71 -13.11
N PRO A 125 -1.51 -13.91 -14.17
CA PRO A 125 -0.83 -14.31 -15.41
C PRO A 125 0.67 -14.59 -15.20
N ASP A 126 1.19 -15.64 -15.85
CA ASP A 126 2.60 -16.08 -15.79
C ASP A 126 3.63 -14.99 -16.14
N ILE A 127 3.21 -13.93 -16.83
CA ILE A 127 4.05 -12.78 -17.16
C ILE A 127 4.50 -12.00 -15.91
N ILE A 128 3.75 -12.09 -14.82
CA ILE A 128 4.00 -11.42 -13.54
C ILE A 128 4.84 -12.36 -12.68
N SER A 129 6.06 -11.95 -12.38
CA SER A 129 6.93 -12.66 -11.44
C SER A 129 6.51 -12.37 -10.01
N VAL A 130 6.32 -13.41 -9.21
CA VAL A 130 5.97 -13.30 -7.79
C VAL A 130 7.24 -13.34 -6.95
N GLN A 131 7.44 -12.36 -6.08
CA GLN A 131 8.59 -12.28 -5.19
C GLN A 131 8.13 -11.98 -3.75
N PRO A 132 8.21 -12.95 -2.82
CA PRO A 132 7.93 -12.68 -1.42
C PRO A 132 8.86 -11.61 -0.85
N HIS A 133 8.29 -10.56 -0.27
CA HIS A 133 9.04 -9.44 0.29
C HIS A 133 8.23 -8.69 1.35
N ASP A 134 8.90 -8.38 2.46
CA ASP A 134 8.43 -7.42 3.46
C ASP A 134 9.07 -6.06 3.16
N PHE A 135 8.25 -5.06 2.83
CA PHE A 135 8.71 -3.71 2.52
C PHE A 135 9.35 -2.97 3.70
N LEU A 136 9.21 -3.49 4.93
CA LEU A 136 9.94 -3.00 6.10
C LEU A 136 11.39 -3.50 6.12
N ALA A 137 11.79 -4.37 5.18
CA ALA A 137 13.16 -4.77 4.91
C ALA A 137 13.70 -4.06 3.65
N PRO A 138 15.04 -3.99 3.44
CA PRO A 138 15.61 -3.37 2.25
C PRO A 138 15.08 -3.97 0.95
N GLN A 139 14.74 -3.11 -0.02
CA GLN A 139 14.14 -3.52 -1.29
C GLN A 139 15.13 -4.35 -2.14
N PRO A 140 14.82 -5.62 -2.46
CA PRO A 140 15.73 -6.52 -3.16
C PRO A 140 15.88 -6.20 -4.65
N VAL A 141 14.84 -5.67 -5.31
CA VAL A 141 14.90 -5.29 -6.72
C VAL A 141 15.55 -3.93 -6.83
N ARG A 142 16.72 -3.84 -7.44
CA ARG A 142 17.45 -2.58 -7.62
C ARG A 142 17.29 -2.03 -9.04
N GLY A 143 17.12 -0.72 -9.14
CA GLY A 143 17.10 0.03 -10.37
C GLY A 143 15.88 -0.22 -11.25
N ALA A 144 14.77 -0.74 -10.70
CA ALA A 144 13.54 -0.92 -11.48
C ALA A 144 13.06 0.42 -12.06
N ARG A 145 12.36 0.36 -13.19
CA ARG A 145 11.87 1.59 -13.83
C ARG A 145 10.79 2.30 -13.00
N ALA A 146 9.89 1.54 -12.38
CA ALA A 146 8.93 2.04 -11.42
C ALA A 146 8.80 1.11 -10.21
N TYR A 147 8.74 1.71 -9.03
CA TYR A 147 8.20 1.10 -7.82
C TYR A 147 6.81 1.70 -7.60
N PHE A 148 5.79 0.86 -7.56
CA PHE A 148 4.40 1.24 -7.43
C PHE A 148 3.90 0.80 -6.05
N MET A 149 3.18 1.69 -5.37
CA MET A 149 2.57 1.45 -4.07
C MET A 149 1.13 1.96 -4.12
N HIS A 150 0.16 1.12 -3.77
CA HIS A 150 -1.25 1.48 -3.77
C HIS A 150 -1.91 1.07 -2.45
N ASN A 151 -2.44 2.06 -1.71
CA ASN A 151 -3.02 1.86 -0.38
C ASN A 151 -2.07 1.10 0.56
N ILE A 152 -0.85 1.61 0.69
CA ILE A 152 0.18 1.07 1.58
C ILE A 152 0.52 2.08 2.65
N LEU A 153 0.94 3.28 2.25
CA LEU A 153 1.57 4.23 3.16
C LEU A 153 0.56 4.87 4.13
N HIS A 154 -0.74 4.87 3.79
CA HIS A 154 -1.80 5.35 4.69
C HIS A 154 -2.04 4.45 5.92
N ASP A 155 -1.58 3.20 5.87
CA ASP A 155 -1.70 2.23 6.95
C ASP A 155 -0.61 2.39 8.02
N TRP A 156 0.40 3.22 7.76
CA TRP A 156 1.59 3.36 8.60
C TRP A 156 1.76 4.76 9.15
N GLU A 157 2.19 4.85 10.41
CA GLU A 157 2.64 6.10 11.01
C GLU A 157 3.86 6.67 10.26
N ASP A 158 4.03 7.99 10.31
CA ASP A 158 5.01 8.70 9.47
C ASP A 158 6.44 8.14 9.62
N ASN A 159 6.86 7.69 10.82
CA ASN A 159 8.18 7.08 11.02
C ASN A 159 8.40 5.79 10.20
N LYS A 160 7.39 4.90 10.17
CA LYS A 160 7.44 3.65 9.39
C LYS A 160 7.22 3.93 7.91
N ALA A 161 6.29 4.80 7.56
CA ALA A 161 6.09 5.21 6.17
C ALA A 161 7.38 5.79 5.57
N SER A 162 8.10 6.65 6.28
CA SER A 162 9.41 7.15 5.86
C SER A 162 10.49 6.05 5.81
N GLN A 163 10.41 5.02 6.67
CA GLN A 163 11.33 3.87 6.58
C GLN A 163 11.12 3.08 5.28
N ILE A 164 9.87 2.80 4.93
CA ILE A 164 9.51 2.11 3.69
C ILE A 164 10.01 2.93 2.49
N LEU A 165 9.73 4.24 2.48
CA LEU A 165 10.20 5.14 1.43
C LEU A 165 11.73 5.18 1.30
N ARG A 166 12.47 5.15 2.41
CA ARG A 166 13.94 5.06 2.40
C ARG A 166 14.42 3.76 1.74
N HIS A 167 13.82 2.62 2.07
CA HIS A 167 14.20 1.34 1.47
C HIS A 167 13.95 1.33 -0.05
N ILE A 168 12.87 1.95 -0.52
CA ILE A 168 12.63 2.10 -1.95
C ILE A 168 13.66 3.05 -2.58
N ALA A 169 13.89 4.22 -1.97
CA ALA A 169 14.85 5.21 -2.45
C ALA A 169 16.28 4.61 -2.59
N ASP A 170 16.71 3.80 -1.64
CA ASP A 170 18.01 3.13 -1.65
C ASP A 170 18.16 2.12 -2.81
N ALA A 171 17.05 1.60 -3.33
CA ALA A 171 17.04 0.69 -4.47
C ALA A 171 16.91 1.41 -5.83
N MET A 172 16.50 2.68 -5.84
CA MET A 172 16.26 3.46 -7.06
C MET A 172 17.58 3.87 -7.77
N GLU A 173 17.54 3.91 -9.10
CA GLU A 173 18.60 4.53 -9.92
C GLU A 173 18.27 6.02 -10.18
N PRO A 174 19.12 6.96 -9.74
CA PRO A 174 18.90 8.39 -9.94
C PRO A 174 18.73 8.76 -11.42
N GLY A 175 17.73 9.58 -11.73
CA GLY A 175 17.40 9.99 -13.10
C GLY A 175 16.69 8.92 -13.95
N TYR A 176 16.53 7.70 -13.41
CA TYR A 176 15.92 6.58 -14.11
C TYR A 176 14.67 6.04 -13.40
N SER A 177 14.79 5.60 -12.16
CA SER A 177 13.68 5.00 -11.41
C SER A 177 12.64 6.05 -11.01
N LYS A 178 11.38 5.63 -10.93
CA LYS A 178 10.29 6.43 -10.38
C LYS A 178 9.64 5.70 -9.22
N LEU A 179 9.25 6.45 -8.19
CA LEU A 179 8.29 5.99 -7.19
C LEU A 179 6.91 6.54 -7.57
N LEU A 180 5.91 5.66 -7.61
CA LEU A 180 4.52 5.99 -7.88
C LEU A 180 3.69 5.61 -6.66
N ILE A 181 3.15 6.62 -5.98
CA ILE A 181 2.29 6.46 -4.80
C ILE A 181 0.86 6.71 -5.25
N HIS A 182 0.03 5.68 -5.19
CA HIS A 182 -1.39 5.74 -5.53
C HIS A 182 -2.20 5.66 -4.23
N GLU A 183 -2.55 6.82 -3.70
CA GLU A 183 -3.19 6.96 -2.38
C GLU A 183 -4.28 8.03 -2.45
N SER A 184 -5.14 8.07 -1.44
CA SER A 184 -6.06 9.20 -1.27
C SER A 184 -5.28 10.47 -0.89
N ILE A 185 -5.71 11.60 -1.44
CA ILE A 185 -5.21 12.92 -1.05
C ILE A 185 -6.36 13.68 -0.39
N ILE A 186 -6.19 14.03 0.88
CA ILE A 186 -7.20 14.83 1.59
C ILE A 186 -7.18 16.26 1.06
N ASN A 187 -8.34 16.75 0.62
CA ASN A 187 -8.56 18.18 0.41
C ASN A 187 -8.82 18.87 1.75
N SER A 188 -7.99 19.85 2.12
CA SER A 188 -8.14 20.62 3.35
C SER A 188 -9.42 21.47 3.39
N ILE A 189 -10.07 21.68 2.24
CA ILE A 189 -11.31 22.43 2.09
C ILE A 189 -12.41 21.48 1.61
N LYS A 190 -13.38 21.19 2.49
CA LYS A 190 -14.54 20.32 2.20
C LYS A 190 -14.11 18.94 1.66
N PRO A 191 -13.38 18.14 2.46
CA PRO A 191 -13.00 16.79 2.05
C PRO A 191 -14.24 15.93 1.79
N LEU A 192 -14.11 14.97 0.89
CA LEU A 192 -15.17 13.99 0.64
C LEU A 192 -15.35 13.10 1.86
N ALA A 193 -16.61 12.82 2.22
CA ALA A 193 -16.94 12.00 3.39
C ALA A 193 -16.25 10.62 3.37
N ARG A 194 -16.09 10.01 2.17
CA ARG A 194 -15.37 8.74 2.03
C ARG A 194 -13.91 8.81 2.50
N VAL A 195 -13.23 9.92 2.22
CA VAL A 195 -11.81 10.11 2.58
C VAL A 195 -11.69 10.36 4.07
N THR A 196 -12.57 11.18 4.65
CA THR A 196 -12.56 11.41 6.11
C THR A 196 -12.96 10.17 6.91
N THR A 197 -13.85 9.32 6.39
CA THR A 197 -14.16 8.04 7.02
C THR A 197 -12.97 7.08 6.96
N SER A 198 -12.23 7.06 5.84
CA SER A 198 -10.96 6.33 5.73
C SER A 198 -9.95 6.84 6.75
N ASP A 199 -9.77 8.15 6.87
CA ASP A 199 -8.86 8.78 7.83
C ASP A 199 -9.15 8.36 9.29
N ILE A 200 -10.42 8.42 9.69
CA ILE A 200 -10.84 7.97 11.03
C ILE A 200 -10.60 6.46 11.21
N THR A 201 -10.72 5.67 10.14
CA THR A 201 -10.43 4.22 10.15
C THR A 201 -8.93 3.97 10.37
N MET A 202 -8.06 4.64 9.61
CA MET A 202 -6.61 4.55 9.75
C MET A 202 -6.16 4.98 11.16
N MET A 203 -6.69 6.10 11.65
CA MET A 203 -6.40 6.57 13.01
C MET A 203 -6.84 5.54 14.06
N ALA A 204 -8.07 5.03 13.97
CA ALA A 204 -8.62 4.15 15.00
C ALA A 204 -8.01 2.75 15.02
N CYS A 205 -7.68 2.20 13.86
CA CYS A 205 -7.23 0.81 13.73
C CYS A 205 -5.71 0.66 13.61
N LEU A 206 -5.02 1.65 13.05
CA LEU A 206 -3.61 1.52 12.65
C LEU A 206 -2.71 2.56 13.32
N GLY A 207 -3.27 3.56 14.00
CA GLY A 207 -2.48 4.68 14.51
C GLY A 207 -1.87 5.53 13.39
N ALA A 208 -2.47 5.45 12.19
CA ALA A 208 -2.02 6.10 10.97
C ALA A 208 -3.03 7.16 10.51
N LYS A 209 -2.85 7.69 9.29
CA LYS A 209 -3.68 8.77 8.75
C LYS A 209 -3.74 8.74 7.24
N GLU A 210 -4.84 9.25 6.70
CA GLU A 210 -4.84 9.76 5.34
C GLU A 210 -4.06 11.08 5.32
N ARG A 211 -3.43 11.44 4.20
CA ARG A 211 -2.55 12.61 4.12
C ARG A 211 -3.05 13.64 3.11
N THR A 212 -2.89 14.91 3.47
CA THR A 212 -2.99 16.03 2.52
C THR A 212 -1.81 16.02 1.56
N GLU A 213 -1.89 16.77 0.46
CA GLU A 213 -0.76 16.92 -0.48
C GLU A 213 0.50 17.45 0.23
N ASN A 214 0.35 18.42 1.15
CA ASN A 214 1.47 18.99 1.89
C ASN A 214 2.13 17.95 2.79
N GLU A 215 1.34 17.09 3.44
CA GLU A 215 1.89 16.01 4.28
C GLU A 215 2.59 14.95 3.43
N TRP A 216 2.05 14.58 2.26
CA TRP A 216 2.75 13.70 1.32
C TRP A 216 4.08 14.27 0.83
N ARG A 217 4.18 15.60 0.67
CA ARG A 217 5.43 16.27 0.28
C ARG A 217 6.46 16.37 1.41
N GLN A 218 6.01 16.35 2.66
CA GLN A 218 6.87 16.41 3.84
C GLN A 218 7.45 15.04 4.22
N LEU A 219 6.69 13.98 3.93
CA LEU A 219 7.05 12.59 4.19
C LEU A 219 8.23 12.11 3.34
#